data_AF-G2PQQ7-F1
#
_entry.id   AF-G2PQQ7-F1
#
_cell.length_a   1.000
_cell.length_b   1.000
_cell.length_c   1.000
_cell.angle_alpha   90.00
_cell.angle_beta   90.00
_cell.angle_gamma   90.00
#
_symmetry.space_group_name_H-M   'P 1'
#
loop_
_entity.id
_entity.type
_entity.pdbx_description
1 polymer ?
#
loop_
_entity_poly.entity_id
_entity_poly.type
_entity_poly.pdbx_seq_one_letter_code
_entity_poly.pdbx_strand_id
1 'polypeptide(L)'
;MTHSGTKSKGNVLTNVHKRLFLEYKKGEMGYATIAIIGQSCLGSAAVMVLLMGALDTAVQMTLLFFVTIFCMAFNGAVLAQLKPLTTFNILILSVLFSMGVILMYLA
;
A
#
# COMPACT_ATOMS: atom_id res chain seq x y z
N MET A 1 44.31 -11.74 4.39
CA MET A 1 43.64 -12.61 3.40
C MET A 1 42.14 -12.55 3.67
N THR A 2 41.38 -12.44 2.58
CA THR A 2 39.99 -11.99 2.41
C THR A 2 38.90 -12.88 3.01
N HIS A 3 37.85 -12.28 3.59
CA HIS A 3 36.42 -12.52 3.26
C HIS A 3 35.55 -11.49 4.01
N SER A 4 35.14 -10.38 3.39
CA SER A 4 34.00 -10.25 2.45
C SER A 4 32.65 -10.57 3.08
N GLY A 5 31.94 -9.50 3.45
CA GLY A 5 30.53 -9.26 3.09
C GLY A 5 29.44 -9.99 3.89
N THR A 6 28.38 -9.23 4.21
CA THR A 6 27.00 -9.73 4.44
C THR A 6 26.59 -9.98 5.90
N LYS A 7 26.44 -8.94 6.74
CA LYS A 7 25.69 -9.05 8.02
C LYS A 7 24.97 -7.78 8.52
N SER A 8 24.80 -6.75 7.68
CA SER A 8 24.33 -5.42 8.16
C SER A 8 22.96 -4.95 7.65
N LYS A 9 22.28 -5.66 6.73
CA LYS A 9 20.99 -5.19 6.16
C LYS A 9 19.75 -5.55 7.01
N GLY A 10 19.79 -6.65 7.75
CA GLY A 10 18.65 -7.11 8.58
C GLY A 10 18.36 -6.21 9.79
N ASN A 11 19.39 -5.57 10.36
CA ASN A 11 19.25 -4.74 11.55
C ASN A 11 18.76 -3.32 11.21
N VAL A 12 19.14 -2.76 10.06
CA VAL A 12 18.71 -1.40 9.68
C VAL A 12 17.22 -1.38 9.34
N LEU A 13 16.76 -2.33 8.51
CA LEU A 13 15.35 -2.39 8.10
C LEU A 13 14.42 -2.62 9.29
N THR A 14 14.79 -3.51 10.22
CA THR A 14 14.00 -3.77 11.44
C THR A 14 14.02 -2.59 12.41
N ASN A 15 15.13 -1.87 12.53
CA ASN A 15 15.19 -0.66 13.35
C ASN A 15 14.36 0.50 12.76
N VAL A 16 14.36 0.65 11.43
CA VAL A 16 13.51 1.63 10.74
C VAL A 16 12.03 1.28 10.91
N HIS A 17 11.67 0.01 10.74
CA HIS A 17 10.30 -0.49 10.97
C HIS A 17 9.81 -0.23 12.40
N LYS A 18 10.66 -0.49 13.40
CA LYS A 18 10.35 -0.24 14.81
C LYS A 18 10.18 1.24 15.13
N ARG A 19 11.02 2.13 14.58
CA ARG A 19 10.90 3.58 14.77
C ARG A 19 9.64 4.12 14.11
N LEU A 20 9.37 3.73 12.87
CA LEU A 20 8.13 4.08 12.16
C LEU A 20 6.90 3.61 12.94
N PHE A 21 6.92 2.39 13.48
CA PHE A 21 5.83 1.86 14.30
C PHE A 21 5.62 2.64 15.61
N LEU A 22 6.70 3.05 16.29
CA LEU A 22 6.64 3.85 17.50
C LEU A 22 6.11 5.28 17.24
N GLU A 23 6.53 5.90 16.13
CA GLU A 23 6.01 7.19 15.66
C GLU A 23 4.53 7.09 15.24
N TYR A 24 4.17 6.05 14.50
CA TYR A 24 2.78 5.78 14.12
C TYR A 24 1.92 5.61 15.37
N LYS A 25 2.34 4.82 16.36
CA LYS A 25 1.61 4.66 17.63
C LYS A 25 1.47 5.98 18.41
N LYS A 26 2.42 6.92 18.26
CA LYS A 26 2.40 8.21 18.96
C LYS A 26 1.42 9.21 18.34
N GLY A 27 1.05 9.02 17.07
CA GLY A 27 0.14 9.88 16.31
C GLY A 27 -0.71 9.11 15.30
N GLU A 28 -1.30 7.99 15.75
CA GLU A 28 -1.84 6.92 14.88
C GLU A 28 -2.91 7.44 13.92
N MET A 29 -3.76 8.33 14.43
CA MET A 29 -4.80 8.99 13.64
C MET A 29 -4.23 9.99 12.62
N GLY A 30 -3.19 10.75 12.98
CA GLY A 30 -2.61 11.77 12.11
C GLY A 30 -1.85 11.16 10.93
N TYR A 31 -0.97 10.19 11.20
CA TYR A 31 -0.24 9.49 10.14
C TYR A 31 -1.16 8.62 9.29
N ALA A 32 -2.16 7.95 9.88
CA ALA A 32 -3.15 7.21 9.12
C ALA A 32 -3.95 8.11 8.18
N THR A 33 -4.30 9.34 8.61
CA THR A 33 -5.01 10.30 7.75
C THR A 33 -4.17 10.71 6.53
N ILE A 34 -2.88 11.02 6.72
CA ILE A 34 -1.97 11.36 5.61
C ILE A 34 -1.85 10.18 4.64
N ALA A 35 -1.76 8.96 5.18
CA ALA A 35 -1.70 7.73 4.41
C ALA A 35 -2.98 7.47 3.61
N ILE A 36 -4.17 7.73 4.18
CA ILE A 36 -5.47 7.64 3.48
C ILE A 36 -5.50 8.60 2.31
N ILE A 37 -5.07 9.84 2.50
CA ILE A 37 -5.06 10.86 1.43
C ILE A 37 -4.17 10.39 0.28
N GLY A 38 -2.93 9.98 0.58
CA GLY A 38 -1.99 9.50 -0.43
C GLY A 38 -2.48 8.25 -1.17
N GLN A 39 -3.02 7.27 -0.44
CA GLN A 39 -3.55 6.03 -1.03
C GLN A 39 -4.79 6.30 -1.88
N SER A 40 -5.68 7.19 -1.46
CA SER A 40 -6.88 7.56 -2.22
C SER A 40 -6.50 8.19 -3.57
N CYS A 41 -5.53 9.12 -3.59
CA CYS A 41 -5.03 9.72 -4.83
C CYS A 41 -4.42 8.68 -5.79
N LEU A 42 -3.59 7.78 -5.26
CA LEU A 42 -2.98 6.69 -6.04
C LEU A 42 -4.03 5.71 -6.58
N GLY A 43 -5.03 5.35 -5.76
CA GLY A 43 -6.14 4.49 -6.14
C GLY A 43 -6.98 5.09 -7.27
N SER A 44 -7.32 6.37 -7.18
CA SER A 44 -8.03 7.09 -8.25
C SER A 44 -7.24 7.11 -9.56
N ALA A 45 -5.93 7.35 -9.50
CA ALA A 45 -5.07 7.32 -10.68
C ALA A 45 -5.02 5.91 -11.31
N ALA A 46 -4.89 4.86 -10.48
CA ALA A 46 -4.90 3.47 -10.96
C ALA A 46 -6.21 3.08 -11.64
N VAL A 47 -7.35 3.45 -11.04
CA VAL A 47 -8.70 3.24 -11.59
C VAL A 47 -8.87 3.96 -12.93
N MET A 48 -8.45 5.22 -13.01
CA MET A 48 -8.52 6.02 -14.23
C MET A 48 -7.74 5.35 -15.38
N VAL A 49 -6.51 4.91 -15.10
CA VAL A 49 -5.64 4.24 -16.08
C VAL A 49 -6.27 2.93 -16.55
N LEU A 50 -6.81 2.15 -15.63
CA LEU A 50 -7.46 0.88 -15.92
C LEU A 50 -8.70 1.07 -16.82
N LEU A 51 -9.52 2.08 -16.52
CA LEU A 51 -10.75 2.38 -17.25
C LEU A 51 -10.49 2.98 -18.64
N MET A 52 -9.37 3.68 -18.81
CA MET A 52 -8.94 4.21 -20.11
C MET A 52 -8.34 3.13 -21.03
N GLY A 53 -8.18 1.91 -20.51
CA GLY A 53 -7.70 0.76 -21.25
C GLY A 53 -8.68 0.16 -22.25
N ALA A 54 -8.13 -0.56 -23.22
CA ALA A 54 -8.88 -1.37 -24.17
C ALA A 54 -9.02 -2.85 -23.73
N LEU A 55 -8.81 -3.12 -22.43
CA LEU A 55 -9.02 -4.46 -21.87
C LEU A 55 -10.49 -4.84 -21.96
N ASP A 56 -10.77 -6.15 -22.00
CA ASP A 56 -12.13 -6.66 -21.97
C ASP A 56 -12.91 -6.09 -20.77
N THR A 57 -14.13 -5.62 -21.01
CA THR A 57 -14.95 -4.92 -20.03
C THR A 57 -15.17 -5.75 -18.76
N ALA A 58 -15.30 -7.09 -18.87
CA ALA A 58 -15.47 -7.95 -17.69
C ALA A 58 -14.20 -8.02 -16.83
N VAL A 59 -13.04 -8.06 -17.48
CA VAL A 59 -11.73 -8.04 -16.82
C VAL A 59 -11.52 -6.69 -16.12
N GLN A 60 -11.79 -5.58 -16.81
CA GLN A 60 -11.66 -4.24 -16.24
C GLN A 60 -12.51 -4.08 -14.97
N MET A 61 -13.79 -4.43 -15.03
CA MET A 61 -14.69 -4.29 -13.89
C MET A 61 -14.28 -5.14 -12.69
N THR A 62 -13.72 -6.33 -12.94
CA THR A 62 -13.20 -7.20 -11.87
C THR A 62 -11.97 -6.58 -11.20
N LEU A 63 -11.00 -6.08 -11.97
CA LEU A 63 -9.82 -5.42 -11.40
C LEU A 63 -10.20 -4.15 -10.64
N LEU A 64 -11.13 -3.35 -11.17
CA LEU A 64 -11.66 -2.15 -10.49
C LEU A 64 -12.29 -2.50 -9.14
N PHE A 65 -13.05 -3.59 -9.09
CA PHE A 65 -13.65 -4.06 -7.85
C PHE A 65 -12.59 -4.41 -6.79
N PHE A 66 -11.54 -5.15 -7.16
CA PHE A 66 -10.45 -5.46 -6.26
C PHE A 66 -9.69 -4.22 -5.79
N VAL A 67 -9.29 -3.32 -6.70
CA VAL A 67 -8.61 -2.06 -6.35
C VAL A 67 -9.45 -1.25 -5.34
N THR A 68 -10.75 -1.14 -5.59
CA THR A 68 -11.67 -0.38 -4.74
C THR A 68 -11.86 -1.02 -3.36
N ILE A 69 -12.02 -2.36 -3.30
CA ILE A 69 -12.11 -3.08 -2.02
C ILE A 69 -10.83 -2.92 -1.20
N PHE A 70 -9.65 -3.03 -1.80
CA PHE A 70 -8.41 -2.86 -1.06
C PHE A 70 -8.23 -1.43 -0.54
N CYS A 71 -8.63 -0.43 -1.34
CA CYS A 71 -8.67 0.96 -0.91
C CYS A 71 -9.62 1.17 0.28
N MET A 72 -10.85 0.69 0.19
CA MET A 72 -11.85 0.84 1.25
C MET A 72 -11.51 0.01 2.48
N ALA A 73 -10.87 -1.14 2.32
CA ALA A 73 -10.38 -1.96 3.43
C ALA A 73 -9.32 -1.24 4.25
N PHE A 74 -8.42 -0.48 3.60
CA PHE A 74 -7.46 0.36 4.30
C PHE A 74 -8.16 1.45 5.12
N ASN A 75 -9.10 2.18 4.51
CA ASN A 75 -9.89 3.21 5.19
C ASN A 75 -10.67 2.62 6.38
N GLY A 76 -11.31 1.46 6.19
CA GLY A 76 -12.03 0.73 7.24
C GLY A 76 -11.11 0.25 8.37
N ALA A 77 -9.90 -0.22 8.04
CA ALA A 77 -8.91 -0.64 9.04
C ALA A 77 -8.45 0.51 9.95
N VAL A 78 -8.30 1.70 9.37
CA VAL A 78 -7.99 2.93 10.11
C VAL A 78 -9.16 3.33 11.02
N LEU A 79 -10.40 3.35 10.51
CA LEU A 79 -11.58 3.67 11.33
C LEU A 79 -11.79 2.67 12.47
N ALA A 80 -11.52 1.39 12.23
CA ALA A 80 -11.63 0.33 13.24
C ALA A 80 -10.51 0.35 14.29
N GLN A 81 -9.58 1.32 14.23
CA GLN A 81 -8.41 1.41 15.11
C GLN A 81 -7.64 0.07 15.16
N LEU A 82 -7.57 -0.63 14.02
CA LEU A 82 -6.82 -1.88 13.95
C LEU A 82 -5.35 -1.59 14.20
N LYS A 83 -4.67 -2.57 14.83
CA LYS A 83 -3.25 -2.47 15.16
C LYS A 83 -2.48 -1.85 13.99
N PRO A 84 -1.59 -0.87 14.24
CA PRO A 84 -0.97 -0.08 13.18
C PRO A 84 -0.14 -0.95 12.23
N LEU A 85 0.31 -2.12 12.68
CA LEU A 85 0.98 -3.13 11.88
C LEU A 85 0.06 -3.75 10.81
N THR A 86 -1.19 -4.04 11.16
CA THR A 86 -2.21 -4.58 10.25
C THR A 86 -2.58 -3.52 9.20
N THR A 87 -2.84 -2.30 9.64
CA THR A 87 -3.20 -1.17 8.79
C THR A 87 -2.09 -0.84 7.78
N PHE A 88 -0.83 -0.87 8.23
CA PHE A 88 0.33 -0.67 7.36
C PHE A 88 0.50 -1.80 6.31
N ASN A 89 0.23 -3.05 6.70
CA ASN A 89 0.31 -4.17 5.78
C ASN A 89 -0.79 -4.12 4.70
N ILE A 90 -2.00 -3.69 5.08
CA ILE A 90 -3.12 -3.46 4.14
C ILE A 90 -2.79 -2.31 3.18
N LEU A 91 -2.16 -1.23 3.67
CA LEU A 91 -1.72 -0.13 2.82
C LEU A 91 -0.70 -0.61 1.77
N ILE A 92 0.34 -1.31 2.21
CA ILE A 92 1.37 -1.84 1.32
C ILE A 92 0.74 -2.76 0.27
N LEU A 93 -0.18 -3.63 0.69
CA LEU A 93 -0.88 -4.52 -0.22
C LEU A 93 -1.72 -3.75 -1.25
N SER A 94 -2.47 -2.72 -0.82
CA SER A 94 -3.26 -1.88 -1.71
C SER A 94 -2.38 -1.11 -2.71
N VAL A 95 -1.27 -0.54 -2.27
CA VAL A 95 -0.34 0.20 -3.14
C VAL A 95 0.35 -0.74 -4.12
N LEU A 96 0.84 -1.90 -3.67
CA LEU A 96 1.43 -2.91 -4.55
C LEU A 96 0.43 -3.41 -5.59
N PHE A 97 -0.82 -3.64 -5.18
CA PHE A 97 -1.87 -4.08 -6.09
C PHE A 97 -2.18 -3.00 -7.13
N SER A 98 -2.41 -1.74 -6.72
CA SER A 98 -2.63 -0.62 -7.64
C SER A 98 -1.45 -0.40 -8.58
N MET A 99 -0.21 -0.50 -8.09
CA MET A 99 1.00 -0.40 -8.92
C MET A 99 1.13 -1.58 -9.89
N GLY A 100 0.76 -2.79 -9.46
CA GLY A 100 0.74 -3.98 -10.33
C GLY A 100 -0.29 -3.86 -11.45
N VAL A 101 -1.46 -3.31 -11.16
CA VAL A 101 -2.50 -3.01 -12.16
C VAL A 101 -2.01 -1.99 -13.18
N ILE A 102 -1.37 -0.90 -12.72
CA ILE A 102 -0.78 0.11 -13.61
C ILE A 102 0.33 -0.50 -14.46
N LEU A 103 1.21 -1.33 -13.88
CA LEU A 103 2.30 -1.99 -14.60
C LEU A 103 1.79 -2.99 -15.64
N MET A 104 0.78 -3.80 -15.31
CA MET A 104 0.16 -4.73 -16.25
C MET A 104 -0.48 -3.98 -17.42
N TYR A 105 -1.03 -2.79 -17.17
CA TYR A 105 -1.62 -1.96 -18.21
C TYR A 105 -0.57 -1.25 -19.08
N LEU A 106 0.59 -0.89 -18.51
CA LEU A 106 1.67 -0.19 -19.22
C LEU A 106 2.61 -1.15 -19.98
N ALA A 107 2.69 -2.42 -19.57
CA ALA A 107 3.53 -3.47 -20.18
C ALA A 107 2.84 -4.17 -21.36
#